data_AF-Q16PM4-F1
#
_entry.id   AF-Q16PM4-F1
#
_cell.length_a   1.000
_cell.length_b   1.000
_cell.length_c   1.000
_cell.angle_alpha   90.00
_cell.angle_beta   90.00
_cell.angle_gamma   90.00
#
_symmetry.space_group_name_H-M   'P 1'
#
loop_
_entity.id
_entity.type
_entity.pdbx_description
1 polymer ?
#
loop_
_entity_poly.entity_id
_entity_poly.type
_entity_poly.pdbx_seq_one_letter_code
_entity_poly.pdbx_strand_id
1 'polypeptide(L)'
;MGKIMKTGKVVLVLGGRYAGRKAIILKTFDDGTSDKQFGHALVAGIDRYPRRVTRRMNKTRLHKRSKIKPFIKFSVCNLRNTPLPRNATQRNEWNEGY
;
A
#
# COMPACT_ATOMS: atom_id res chain seq x y z
N MET A 1 -13.36 10.61 -17.84
CA MET A 1 -13.02 9.40 -17.04
C MET A 1 -11.70 9.66 -16.32
N GLY A 2 -11.69 9.78 -14.99
CA GLY A 2 -10.50 10.23 -14.25
C GLY A 2 -9.45 9.15 -14.08
N LYS A 3 -8.16 9.50 -14.15
CA LYS A 3 -7.04 8.58 -13.92
C LYS A 3 -7.10 8.00 -12.49
N ILE A 4 -7.26 6.68 -12.40
CA ILE A 4 -7.44 5.93 -11.14
C ILE A 4 -6.10 5.78 -10.40
N MET A 5 -5.01 5.68 -11.15
CA MET A 5 -3.65 5.58 -10.63
C MET A 5 -3.14 6.97 -10.24
N LYS A 6 -3.33 7.31 -8.97
CA LYS A 6 -2.74 8.52 -8.36
C LYS A 6 -1.88 8.10 -7.17
N THR A 7 -0.84 8.88 -6.90
CA THR A 7 -0.05 8.76 -5.67
C THR A 7 -0.95 8.84 -4.43
N GLY A 8 -0.62 8.05 -3.41
CA GLY A 8 -1.37 7.97 -2.16
C GLY A 8 -2.60 7.07 -2.21
N LYS A 9 -2.92 6.46 -3.36
CA LYS A 9 -4.00 5.47 -3.43
C LYS A 9 -3.55 4.11 -2.89
N VAL A 10 -4.43 3.49 -2.11
CA VAL A 10 -4.24 2.13 -1.59
C VAL A 10 -4.61 1.14 -2.67
N VAL A 11 -3.70 0.20 -2.92
CA VAL A 11 -3.82 -0.86 -3.91
C VAL A 11 -3.56 -2.22 -3.27
N LEU A 12 -4.06 -3.27 -3.92
CA LEU A 12 -3.79 -4.65 -3.55
C LEU A 12 -2.88 -5.27 -4.61
N VAL A 13 -1.78 -5.87 -4.17
CA VAL A 13 -0.84 -6.54 -5.07
C VAL A 13 -1.42 -7.89 -5.48
N LEU A 14 -1.51 -8.15 -6.78
CA LEU A 14 -2.20 -9.33 -7.31
C LEU A 14 -1.27 -10.50 -7.63
N GLY A 15 0.02 -10.25 -7.88
CA GLY A 15 0.96 -11.27 -8.35
C GLY A 15 2.33 -11.19 -7.69
N GLY A 16 3.05 -12.30 -7.76
CA GLY A 16 4.40 -12.46 -7.21
C GLY A 16 4.44 -12.69 -5.70
N ARG A 17 5.63 -12.56 -5.11
CA ARG A 17 5.91 -12.84 -3.68
C ARG A 17 5.03 -12.06 -2.71
N TYR A 18 4.58 -10.87 -3.10
CA TYR A 18 3.78 -9.97 -2.25
C TYR A 18 2.29 -9.97 -2.62
N ALA A 19 1.80 -10.98 -3.33
CA ALA A 19 0.38 -11.11 -3.64
C ALA A 19 -0.49 -11.11 -2.37
N GLY A 20 -1.67 -10.48 -2.44
CA GLY A 20 -2.59 -10.34 -1.31
C GLY A 20 -2.17 -9.30 -0.27
N ARG A 21 -1.03 -8.61 -0.45
CA ARG A 21 -0.61 -7.51 0.42
C ARG A 21 -1.22 -6.19 -0.06
N LYS A 22 -1.74 -5.42 0.89
CA LYS A 22 -2.10 -4.01 0.73
C LYS A 22 -0.84 -3.15 0.63
N ALA A 23 -0.89 -2.16 -0.24
CA ALA A 23 0.19 -1.26 -0.51
C ALA A 23 -0.30 0.12 -0.97
N ILE A 24 0.59 1.10 -1.03
CA ILE A 24 0.33 2.48 -1.43
C ILE A 24 1.15 2.80 -2.67
N ILE A 25 0.55 3.47 -3.64
CA ILE A 25 1.26 4.02 -4.80
C ILE A 25 2.07 5.24 -4.37
N LEU A 26 3.39 5.20 -4.56
CA LEU A 26 4.28 6.33 -4.32
C LEU A 26 4.45 7.19 -5.58
N LYS A 27 4.79 6.54 -6.70
CA LYS A 27 5.01 7.21 -7.99
C LYS A 27 4.47 6.35 -9.11
N THR A 28 3.81 6.98 -10.08
CA THR A 28 3.33 6.34 -11.30
C THR A 28 4.24 6.73 -12.47
N PHE A 29 4.45 5.78 -13.38
CA PHE A 29 5.15 5.95 -14.63
C PHE A 29 4.24 5.43 -15.73
N ASP A 30 3.51 6.34 -16.36
CA ASP A 30 2.49 5.98 -17.35
C ASP A 30 3.08 5.88 -18.76
N ASP A 31 4.12 6.67 -19.06
CA ASP A 31 4.77 6.71 -20.37
C ASP A 31 5.93 5.70 -20.51
N GLY A 32 6.14 4.86 -19.49
CA GLY A 32 7.24 3.90 -19.43
C GLY A 32 8.59 4.55 -19.12
N THR A 33 9.53 3.74 -18.66
CA THR A 33 10.95 4.10 -18.47
C THR A 33 11.76 3.30 -19.49
N SER A 34 12.98 3.73 -19.83
CA SER A 34 13.85 3.02 -20.79
C SER A 34 14.00 1.52 -20.49
N ASP A 35 13.97 1.13 -19.22
CA ASP A 35 14.06 -0.27 -18.80
C ASP A 35 12.74 -1.05 -18.94
N LYS A 36 11.59 -0.35 -18.94
CA LYS A 36 10.24 -0.92 -18.89
C LYS A 36 9.26 -0.04 -19.66
N GLN A 37 8.91 -0.47 -20.86
CA GLN A 37 8.00 0.22 -21.78
C GLN A 37 6.52 0.16 -21.37
N PHE A 38 6.17 -0.56 -20.30
CA PHE A 38 4.80 -0.67 -19.79
C PHE A 38 4.56 0.26 -18.60
N GLY A 39 3.29 0.67 -18.44
CA GLY A 39 2.83 1.45 -17.30
C GLY A 39 3.09 0.73 -15.97
N HIS A 40 3.89 1.34 -15.11
CA HIS A 40 4.28 0.75 -13.83
C HIS A 40 4.21 1.77 -12.69
N ALA A 41 4.05 1.24 -11.49
CA ALA A 41 4.01 2.05 -10.27
C ALA A 41 5.06 1.58 -9.29
N LEU A 42 5.70 2.55 -8.63
CA LEU A 42 6.45 2.32 -7.42
C LEU A 42 5.45 2.20 -6.26
N VAL A 43 5.50 1.07 -5.58
CA VAL A 43 4.54 0.69 -4.55
C VAL A 43 5.27 0.37 -3.25
N ALA A 44 4.79 0.93 -2.15
CA ALA A 44 5.24 0.60 -0.80
C ALA A 44 4.14 -0.15 -0.06
N GLY A 45 4.44 -1.35 0.43
CA GLY A 45 3.46 -2.23 1.06
C GLY A 45 3.94 -2.85 2.36
N ILE A 46 3.03 -3.55 3.02
CA ILE A 46 3.30 -4.26 4.27
C ILE A 46 3.37 -5.76 3.97
N ASP A 47 4.54 -6.37 4.18
CA ASP A 47 4.71 -7.82 4.03
C ASP A 47 4.22 -8.53 5.30
N ARG A 48 4.75 -8.12 6.46
CA ARG A 48 4.30 -8.65 7.75
C ARG A 48 3.39 -7.65 8.44
N TYR A 49 2.10 -7.96 8.44
CA TYR A 49 1.11 -7.21 9.20
C TYR A 49 1.32 -7.36 10.71
N PRO A 50 1.00 -6.31 11.49
CA PRO A 50 0.97 -6.42 12.93
C PRO A 50 -0.07 -7.47 13.35
N ARG A 51 0.30 -8.30 14.33
CA ARG A 51 -0.62 -9.32 14.86
C ARG A 51 -1.51 -8.69 15.93
N ARG A 52 -2.75 -9.18 16.06
CA ARG A 52 -3.68 -8.74 17.12
C ARG A 52 -3.02 -8.77 18.50
N VAL A 53 -3.15 -7.67 19.21
CA VAL A 53 -2.68 -7.49 20.60
C VAL A 53 -3.90 -7.57 21.53
N THR A 54 -3.72 -8.20 22.71
CA THR A 54 -4.74 -8.26 23.76
C THR A 54 -4.14 -7.73 25.07
N ARG A 55 -5.00 -7.24 25.97
CA ARG A 55 -4.57 -6.59 27.23
C ARG A 55 -3.72 -7.48 28.14
N ARG A 56 -3.85 -8.80 28.03
CA ARG A 56 -3.14 -9.79 28.87
C ARG A 56 -1.69 -10.07 28.42
N MET A 57 -1.20 -9.43 27.36
CA MET A 57 0.15 -9.71 26.84
C MET A 57 1.24 -8.90 27.56
N ASN A 58 2.38 -9.56 27.84
CA ASN A 58 3.57 -8.90 28.35
C ASN A 58 4.16 -7.92 27.32
N LYS A 59 4.81 -6.85 27.80
CA LYS A 59 5.42 -5.79 26.98
C LYS A 59 6.39 -6.35 25.92
N THR A 60 7.15 -7.39 26.25
CA THR A 60 8.08 -8.05 25.32
C THR A 60 7.36 -8.77 24.17
N ARG A 61 6.22 -9.43 24.46
CA ARG A 61 5.39 -10.09 23.44
C ARG A 61 4.64 -9.06 22.58
N LEU A 62 4.23 -7.95 23.18
CA LEU A 62 3.61 -6.83 22.49
C LEU A 62 4.56 -6.25 21.44
N HIS A 63 5.81 -5.95 21.83
CA HIS A 63 6.82 -5.43 20.89
C HIS A 63 7.08 -6.38 19.71
N LYS A 64 7.18 -7.69 19.97
CA LYS A 64 7.38 -8.70 18.92
C LYS A 64 6.18 -8.80 17.95
N ARG A 65 4.95 -8.56 18.41
CA ARG A 65 3.73 -8.62 17.57
C ARG A 65 3.48 -7.34 16.78
N SER A 66 3.93 -6.19 17.28
CA SER A 66 3.78 -4.89 16.62
C SER A 66 4.85 -4.60 15.56
N LYS A 67 5.90 -5.43 15.44
CA LYS A 67 6.94 -5.25 14.42
C LYS A 67 6.38 -5.47 13.00
N ILE A 68 6.35 -4.40 12.22
CA ILE A 68 5.95 -4.40 10.82
C ILE A 68 7.18 -4.63 9.94
N LYS A 69 7.05 -5.45 8.90
CA LYS A 69 8.06 -5.58 7.85
C LYS A 69 7.53 -4.92 6.56
N PRO A 70 7.95 -3.69 6.23
CA PRO A 70 7.58 -3.05 4.97
C PRO A 70 8.37 -3.63 3.80
N PHE A 71 7.86 -3.42 2.58
CA PHE A 71 8.59 -3.69 1.34
C PHE A 71 8.34 -2.59 0.32
N ILE A 72 9.30 -2.41 -0.59
CA ILE A 72 9.19 -1.53 -1.75
C ILE A 72 9.31 -2.40 -2.99
N LYS A 73 8.39 -2.22 -3.94
CA LYS A 73 8.37 -2.99 -5.18
C LYS A 73 7.88 -2.15 -6.33
N PHE A 74 8.52 -2.32 -7.49
CA PHE A 74 7.95 -1.93 -8.77
C PHE A 74 6.91 -2.97 -9.18
N SER A 75 5.65 -2.55 -9.25
CA SER A 75 4.53 -3.40 -9.63
C SER A 75 4.02 -3.02 -11.02
N VAL A 76 3.74 -4.06 -11.82
CA VAL A 76 3.08 -3.93 -13.13
C VAL A 76 1.61 -3.61 -12.90
N CYS A 77 1.11 -2.55 -13.54
CA CYS A 77 -0.27 -2.12 -13.40
C CYS A 77 -1.12 -2.64 -14.57
N ASN A 78 -1.53 -3.91 -14.54
CA ASN A 78 -2.54 -4.40 -15.49
C ASN A 78 -3.92 -3.91 -15.06
N LEU A 79 -4.53 -3.03 -15.86
CA LEU A 79 -5.85 -2.41 -15.67
C LEU A 79 -7.02 -3.42 -15.77
N ARG A 80 -7.04 -4.48 -14.97
CA ARG A 80 -8.21 -5.39 -14.86
C ARG A 80 -8.86 -5.43 -13.48
N ASN A 81 -8.42 -4.63 -12.51
CA ASN A 81 -8.97 -4.70 -11.15
C ASN A 81 -9.96 -3.59 -10.82
N THR A 82 -11.17 -4.01 -10.46
CA THR A 82 -12.23 -3.22 -9.83
C THR A 82 -11.68 -2.43 -8.63
N PRO A 83 -11.94 -1.11 -8.55
CA PRO A 83 -11.55 -0.32 -7.39
C PRO A 83 -12.30 -0.84 -6.15
N LEU A 84 -11.56 -1.28 -5.13
CA LEU A 84 -12.16 -1.51 -3.81
C LEU A 84 -12.70 -0.17 -3.25
N PRO A 85 -13.87 -0.18 -2.59
CA PRO A 85 -14.52 1.04 -2.13
C PRO A 85 -13.68 1.82 -1.11
N ARG A 86 -13.13 2.95 -1.61
CA ARG A 86 -12.93 4.32 -1.07
C ARG A 86 -12.87 4.67 0.44
N ASN A 87 -13.04 3.75 1.38
CA ASN A 87 -13.27 4.13 2.79
C ASN A 87 -12.03 3.97 3.69
N ALA A 88 -10.83 4.11 3.15
CA ALA A 88 -9.57 4.08 3.91
C ALA A 88 -8.61 5.22 3.53
N THR A 89 -9.15 6.32 2.99
CA THR A 89 -8.38 7.56 2.83
C THR A 89 -8.42 8.26 4.18
N GLN A 90 -7.29 8.28 4.93
CA GLN A 90 -7.16 9.16 6.07
C GLN A 90 -7.34 10.59 5.57
N ARG A 91 -8.50 11.15 5.86
CA ARG A 91 -8.84 12.55 5.64
C ARG A 91 -8.02 13.31 6.68
N ASN A 92 -6.90 13.90 6.24
CA ASN A 92 -6.19 14.91 7.02
C ASN A 92 -7.04 16.19 6.98
N GLU A 93 -8.14 16.18 7.71
CA GLU A 93 -8.96 17.35 8.08
C GLU A 93 -8.79 17.58 9.60
N TRP A 94 -7.55 17.59 10.06
CA TRP A 94 -7.18 18.01 11.41
C TRP A 94 -6.03 19.00 11.29
N ASN A 95 -6.37 20.20 10.80
CA ASN A 95 -5.62 21.43 10.98
C ASN A 95 -6.62 22.60 10.90
N GLU A 96 -7.65 22.54 11.73
CA GLU A 96 -8.37 23.72 12.22
C GLU A 96 -8.29 23.67 13.75
N GLY A 97 -7.55 24.62 14.32
CA GLY A 97 -7.31 24.72 15.75
C GLY A 97 -6.04 25.50 16.05
N TYR A 98 -6.18 26.83 15.99
CA TYR A 98 -5.22 27.93 16.18
C TYR A 98 -4.42 28.36 14.94
#